data_AF-A0A2U1DFL2-F1
#
_entry.id   AF-A0A2U1DFL2-F1
#
_cell.length_a   1.000
_cell.length_b   1.000
_cell.length_c   1.000
_cell.angle_alpha   90.00
_cell.angle_beta   90.00
_cell.angle_gamma   90.00
#
_symmetry.space_group_name_H-M   'P 1'
#
loop_
_entity.id
_entity.type
_entity.pdbx_description
1 polymer ?
#
loop_
_entity_poly.entity_id
_entity_poly.type
_entity_poly.pdbx_seq_one_letter_code
_entity_poly.pdbx_strand_id
1 'polypeptide(L)'
;MSDQPMRTHYWSRNISPLVDDGLLAVPILSPSVRYKQAAQLALIKNQQKIAAAIKIDLTLTDKQKQAQLAALNQDLQRAKLALYQANSLSAIQPIIQQADLAMVQQHAIGLPLNLQKQQAQATIRQTSQQLLLKINNDSRLSQTIQEQQQEKIRIEARKANQIIDQAQDAQQIANGQNMGLFKIRYQASLITDFVQAGGLGLPKPISLNQWRVDLRSFFEKDN
;
A
#
# COMPACT_ATOMS: atom_id res chain seq x y z
N MET A 1 7.94 -65.65 -33.18
CA MET A 1 6.72 -64.92 -32.76
C MET A 1 6.99 -64.48 -31.33
N SER A 2 7.29 -63.19 -31.15
CA SER A 2 6.45 -62.24 -30.36
C SER A 2 6.46 -62.61 -28.87
N ASP A 3 6.79 -61.76 -27.91
CA ASP A 3 6.66 -60.32 -27.77
C ASP A 3 7.44 -59.93 -26.51
N GLN A 4 7.99 -58.72 -26.48
CA GLN A 4 8.17 -58.01 -25.22
C GLN A 4 6.80 -57.52 -24.75
N PRO A 5 6.55 -57.46 -23.44
CA PRO A 5 5.89 -56.27 -22.93
C PRO A 5 6.67 -55.64 -21.78
N MET A 6 6.94 -54.35 -21.97
CA MET A 6 7.25 -53.38 -20.93
C MET A 6 6.14 -53.39 -19.87
N ARG A 7 6.52 -53.46 -18.58
CA ARG A 7 5.67 -52.99 -17.49
C ARG A 7 6.48 -52.09 -16.56
N THR A 8 6.11 -50.81 -16.60
CA THR A 8 6.50 -49.76 -15.68
C THR A 8 6.01 -50.08 -14.26
N HIS A 9 6.75 -49.65 -13.22
CA HIS A 9 6.29 -48.84 -12.06
C HIS A 9 7.34 -48.79 -10.92
N TYR A 10 7.71 -47.55 -10.56
CA TYR A 10 8.20 -46.99 -9.28
C TYR A 10 8.40 -47.91 -8.05
N TRP A 11 9.57 -47.81 -7.39
CA TRP A 11 9.78 -47.13 -6.09
C TRP A 11 11.20 -47.40 -5.53
N SER A 12 11.80 -46.35 -4.98
CA SER A 12 13.10 -46.31 -4.30
C SER A 12 13.24 -47.34 -3.16
N ARG A 13 14.33 -48.10 -3.14
CA ARG A 13 14.96 -48.58 -1.89
C ARG A 13 16.48 -48.60 -2.03
N ASN A 14 17.09 -47.64 -1.36
CA ASN A 14 18.50 -47.61 -1.03
C ASN A 14 18.65 -48.21 0.37
N ILE A 15 19.18 -49.43 0.50
CA ILE A 15 19.83 -49.91 1.74
C ILE A 15 20.86 -50.98 1.35
N SER A 16 22.15 -50.63 1.36
CA SER A 16 23.26 -51.60 1.53
C SER A 16 23.70 -51.57 3.01
N PRO A 17 24.17 -52.71 3.56
CA PRO A 17 24.16 -52.94 5.00
C PRO A 17 25.33 -52.28 5.73
N LEU A 18 25.00 -51.92 6.97
CA LEU A 18 25.83 -51.31 8.00
C LEU A 18 27.00 -52.22 8.41
N VAL A 19 28.17 -51.62 8.60
CA VAL A 19 29.14 -52.05 9.62
C VAL A 19 29.63 -50.82 10.36
N ASP A 20 29.18 -50.79 11.62
CA ASP A 20 29.67 -50.18 12.85
C ASP A 20 30.91 -49.25 12.79
N ASP A 21 30.70 -47.98 13.15
CA ASP A 21 31.48 -47.32 14.22
C ASP A 21 30.79 -45.99 14.58
N GLY A 22 30.36 -45.88 15.84
CA GLY A 22 29.50 -44.84 16.40
C GLY A 22 30.06 -43.42 16.39
N LEU A 23 30.02 -42.77 15.23
CA LEU A 23 29.94 -41.32 15.09
C LEU A 23 28.54 -41.01 14.55
N LEU A 24 27.73 -40.28 15.33
CA LEU A 24 26.48 -39.71 14.85
C LEU A 24 26.80 -38.89 13.59
N ALA A 25 26.54 -39.47 12.42
CA ALA A 25 26.82 -38.82 11.15
C ALA A 25 25.96 -37.55 11.09
N VAL A 26 26.55 -36.41 11.40
CA VAL A 26 25.98 -35.11 11.04
C VAL A 26 25.77 -35.20 9.53
N PRO A 27 24.54 -35.10 9.01
CA PRO A 27 24.31 -35.27 7.58
C PRO A 27 25.13 -34.22 6.83
N ILE A 28 26.20 -34.65 6.16
CA ILE A 28 27.03 -33.76 5.33
C ILE A 28 26.18 -33.38 4.12
N LEU A 29 25.56 -32.21 4.18
CA LEU A 29 24.82 -31.65 3.07
C LEU A 29 25.72 -31.61 1.83
N SER A 30 25.22 -32.05 0.67
CA SER A 30 25.99 -31.99 -0.57
C SER A 30 26.39 -30.55 -0.89
N PRO A 31 27.49 -30.31 -1.63
CA PRO A 31 27.91 -28.96 -2.02
C PRO A 31 26.78 -28.13 -2.66
N SER A 32 25.94 -28.77 -3.48
CA SER A 32 24.77 -28.14 -4.10
C SER A 32 23.71 -27.71 -3.07
N VAL A 33 23.42 -28.53 -2.06
CA VAL A 33 22.44 -28.18 -1.01
C VAL A 33 22.95 -27.03 -0.15
N ARG A 34 24.24 -27.03 0.22
CA ARG A 34 24.84 -25.91 0.98
C ARG A 34 24.81 -24.61 0.17
N TYR A 35 25.09 -24.68 -1.13
CA TYR A 35 25.06 -23.50 -1.99
C TYR A 35 23.65 -22.92 -2.14
N LYS A 36 22.63 -23.78 -2.31
CA LYS A 36 21.21 -23.35 -2.32
C LYS A 36 20.79 -22.69 -1.00
N GLN A 37 21.20 -23.24 0.14
CA GLN A 37 20.91 -22.64 1.45
C GLN A 37 21.57 -21.26 1.61
N ALA A 38 22.85 -21.13 1.23
CA ALA A 38 23.55 -19.85 1.23
C ALA A 38 22.87 -18.81 0.32
N ALA A 39 22.45 -19.23 -0.88
CA ALA A 39 21.69 -18.39 -1.81
C ALA A 39 20.36 -17.90 -1.21
N GLN A 40 19.59 -18.80 -0.59
CA GLN A 40 18.33 -18.42 0.08
C GLN A 40 18.57 -17.40 1.21
N LEU A 41 19.61 -17.60 2.03
CA LEU A 41 19.96 -16.66 3.10
C LEU A 41 20.37 -15.29 2.53
N ALA A 42 21.12 -15.25 1.43
CA ALA A 42 21.51 -14.02 0.76
C ALA A 42 20.28 -13.24 0.24
N LEU A 43 19.34 -13.94 -0.42
CA LEU A 43 18.10 -13.33 -0.91
C LEU A 43 17.21 -12.82 0.23
N ILE A 44 17.11 -13.56 1.34
CA ILE A 44 16.37 -13.11 2.53
C ILE A 44 17.00 -11.82 3.11
N LYS A 45 18.33 -11.77 3.21
CA LYS A 45 19.03 -10.56 3.68
C LYS A 45 18.80 -9.37 2.75
N ASN A 46 18.82 -9.58 1.43
CA ASN A 46 18.54 -8.52 0.46
C ASN A 46 17.09 -8.04 0.59
N GLN A 47 16.13 -8.98 0.63
CA GLN A 47 14.72 -8.67 0.83
C GLN A 47 14.49 -7.84 2.11
N GLN A 48 15.13 -8.18 3.22
CA GLN A 48 15.02 -7.42 4.47
C GLN A 48 15.53 -5.99 4.33
N LYS A 49 16.64 -5.78 3.61
CA LYS A 49 17.18 -4.43 3.34
C LYS A 49 16.21 -3.60 2.51
N ILE A 50 15.65 -4.18 1.44
CA ILE A 50 14.70 -3.49 0.57
C ILE A 50 13.40 -3.20 1.33
N ALA A 51 12.90 -4.16 2.10
CA ALA A 51 11.72 -3.97 2.94
C ALA A 51 11.90 -2.85 3.97
N ALA A 52 13.10 -2.73 4.56
CA ALA A 52 13.43 -1.64 5.46
C ALA A 52 13.40 -0.28 4.74
N ALA A 53 14.00 -0.20 3.54
CA ALA A 53 13.98 1.01 2.72
C ALA A 53 12.56 1.46 2.35
N ILE A 54 11.68 0.53 1.93
CA ILE A 54 10.27 0.82 1.62
C ILE A 54 9.53 1.36 2.86
N LYS A 55 9.72 0.74 4.02
CA LYS A 55 9.01 1.13 5.25
C LYS A 55 9.32 2.56 5.69
N ILE A 56 10.59 2.96 5.57
CA ILE A 56 11.05 4.30 5.98
C ILE A 56 10.87 5.35 4.88
N ASP A 57 10.47 4.97 3.67
CA ASP A 57 10.25 5.91 2.58
C ASP A 57 9.09 6.85 2.91
N LEU A 58 9.40 8.12 3.16
CA LEU A 58 8.40 9.12 3.51
C LEU A 58 7.58 9.58 2.30
N THR A 59 8.04 9.32 1.09
CA THR A 59 7.36 9.73 -0.16
C THR A 59 6.23 8.79 -0.56
N LEU A 60 6.11 7.64 0.12
CA LEU A 60 5.07 6.64 -0.12
C LEU A 60 3.98 6.69 0.93
N THR A 61 2.72 6.55 0.50
CA THR A 61 1.59 6.30 1.39
C THR A 61 1.64 4.87 1.94
N ASP A 62 0.89 4.60 3.01
CA ASP A 62 0.87 3.27 3.62
C ASP A 62 0.38 2.19 2.65
N LYS A 63 -0.62 2.54 1.82
CA LYS A 63 -1.13 1.67 0.75
C LYS A 63 -0.07 1.34 -0.30
N GLN A 64 0.74 2.33 -0.70
CA GLN A 64 1.84 2.11 -1.63
C GLN A 64 2.91 1.21 -1.01
N LYS A 65 3.27 1.45 0.26
CA LYS A 65 4.22 0.60 0.99
C LYS A 65 3.72 -0.84 1.09
N GLN A 66 2.46 -1.04 1.43
CA GLN A 66 1.85 -2.37 1.54
C GLN A 66 1.90 -3.12 0.20
N ALA A 67 1.56 -2.44 -0.91
CA ALA A 67 1.64 -3.03 -2.24
C ALA A 67 3.07 -3.43 -2.63
N GLN A 68 4.06 -2.55 -2.41
CA GLN A 68 5.46 -2.85 -2.70
C GLN A 68 6.01 -3.98 -1.83
N LEU A 69 5.69 -4.02 -0.54
CA LEU A 69 6.09 -5.10 0.37
C LEU A 69 5.47 -6.44 -0.02
N ALA A 70 4.21 -6.45 -0.46
CA ALA A 70 3.55 -7.66 -0.95
C ALA A 70 4.24 -8.21 -2.21
N ALA A 71 4.52 -7.35 -3.18
CA ALA A 71 5.23 -7.73 -4.40
C ALA A 71 6.67 -8.22 -4.11
N LEU A 72 7.39 -7.54 -3.22
CA LEU A 72 8.71 -7.95 -2.74
C LEU A 72 8.71 -9.35 -2.10
N ASN A 73 7.69 -9.66 -1.31
CA ASN A 73 7.52 -11.00 -0.72
C ASN A 73 7.23 -12.05 -1.80
N GLN A 74 6.42 -11.72 -2.81
CA GLN A 74 6.15 -12.62 -3.94
C GLN A 74 7.44 -12.92 -4.73
N ASP A 75 8.29 -11.93 -4.98
CA ASP A 75 9.58 -12.11 -5.64
C ASP A 75 10.49 -13.06 -4.88
N LEU A 76 10.59 -12.88 -3.55
CA LEU A 76 11.37 -13.78 -2.70
C LEU A 76 10.84 -15.22 -2.77
N GLN A 77 9.52 -15.43 -2.77
CA GLN A 77 8.94 -16.77 -2.88
C GLN A 77 9.21 -17.41 -4.24
N ARG A 78 9.07 -16.64 -5.34
CA ARG A 78 9.42 -17.11 -6.69
C ARG A 78 10.89 -17.52 -6.77
N ALA A 79 11.80 -16.73 -6.18
CA ALA A 79 13.22 -17.04 -6.16
C ALA A 79 13.54 -18.30 -5.33
N LYS A 80 12.92 -18.47 -4.16
CA LYS A 80 13.07 -19.68 -3.33
C LYS A 80 12.61 -20.93 -4.08
N LEU A 81 11.49 -20.86 -4.78
CA LEU A 81 10.98 -21.97 -5.60
C LEU A 81 11.94 -22.29 -6.76
N ALA A 82 12.45 -21.29 -7.47
CA ALA A 82 13.42 -21.48 -8.55
C ALA A 82 14.71 -22.13 -8.03
N LEU A 83 15.24 -21.68 -6.87
CA LEU A 83 16.40 -22.29 -6.23
C LEU A 83 16.16 -23.75 -5.82
N TYR A 84 14.95 -24.07 -5.32
CA TYR A 84 14.56 -25.44 -5.02
C TYR A 84 14.62 -26.33 -6.28
N GLN A 85 14.05 -25.85 -7.38
CA GLN A 85 13.98 -26.55 -8.68
C GLN A 85 15.30 -26.60 -9.46
N ALA A 86 16.32 -25.83 -9.07
CA ALA A 86 17.61 -25.81 -9.76
C ALA A 86 18.31 -27.18 -9.71
N ASN A 87 18.56 -27.79 -10.86
CA ASN A 87 19.15 -29.15 -10.94
C ASN A 87 20.68 -29.16 -11.08
N SER A 88 21.32 -28.00 -11.19
CA SER A 88 22.77 -27.86 -11.30
C SER A 88 23.27 -26.64 -10.53
N LEU A 89 24.56 -26.64 -10.18
CA LEU A 89 25.23 -25.49 -9.57
C LEU A 89 25.25 -24.27 -10.51
N SER A 90 25.43 -24.50 -11.82
CA SER A 90 25.47 -23.45 -12.83
C SER A 90 24.14 -22.69 -12.97
N ALA A 91 23.01 -23.32 -12.64
CA ALA A 91 21.69 -22.69 -12.71
C ALA A 91 21.41 -21.74 -11.53
N ILE A 92 22.16 -21.84 -10.42
CA ILE A 92 21.85 -21.10 -9.19
C ILE A 92 22.21 -19.62 -9.31
N GLN A 93 23.37 -19.29 -9.91
CA GLN A 93 23.83 -17.90 -9.99
C GLN A 93 22.89 -17.00 -10.83
N PRO A 94 22.40 -17.42 -12.01
CA PRO A 94 21.41 -16.65 -12.77
C PRO A 94 20.11 -16.41 -11.99
N ILE A 95 19.65 -17.39 -11.20
CA ILE A 95 18.44 -17.26 -10.37
C ILE A 95 18.63 -16.15 -9.33
N ILE A 96 19.78 -16.11 -8.67
CA ILE A 96 20.11 -15.06 -7.69
C ILE A 96 20.09 -13.68 -8.35
N GLN A 97 20.79 -13.52 -9.49
CA GLN A 97 20.85 -12.25 -10.20
C GLN A 97 19.47 -11.75 -10.63
N GLN A 98 18.65 -12.64 -11.21
CA GLN A 98 17.29 -12.29 -11.62
C GLN A 98 16.41 -11.91 -10.43
N ALA A 99 16.53 -12.63 -9.32
CA ALA A 99 15.79 -12.35 -8.10
C ALA A 99 16.19 -11.01 -7.47
N ASP A 100 17.49 -10.72 -7.38
CA ASP A 100 18.00 -9.46 -6.85
C ASP A 100 17.52 -8.27 -7.68
N LEU A 101 17.57 -8.37 -9.01
CA LEU A 101 17.03 -7.35 -9.92
C LEU A 101 15.54 -7.12 -9.71
N ALA A 102 14.74 -8.19 -9.65
CA ALA A 102 13.29 -8.09 -9.45
C ALA A 102 12.96 -7.45 -8.09
N MET A 103 13.60 -7.90 -7.01
CA MET A 103 13.35 -7.39 -5.67
C MET A 103 13.74 -5.91 -5.52
N VAL A 104 14.89 -5.49 -6.07
CA VAL A 104 15.34 -4.08 -5.99
C VAL A 104 14.37 -3.15 -6.71
N GLN A 105 13.76 -3.59 -7.81
CA GLN A 105 12.77 -2.82 -8.56
C GLN A 105 11.46 -2.61 -7.79
N GLN A 106 11.19 -3.38 -6.74
CA GLN A 106 9.96 -3.20 -5.95
C GLN A 106 9.96 -1.91 -5.15
N HIS A 107 11.13 -1.36 -4.79
CA HIS A 107 11.21 -0.05 -4.14
C HIS A 107 11.10 1.06 -5.18
N ALA A 108 9.87 1.39 -5.55
CA ALA A 108 9.58 2.55 -6.38
C ALA A 108 9.36 3.78 -5.49
N ILE A 109 10.28 4.74 -5.52
CA ILE A 109 10.20 5.99 -4.75
C ILE A 109 9.02 6.84 -5.26
N GLY A 110 8.30 7.48 -4.34
CA GLY A 110 7.20 8.38 -4.66
C GLY A 110 7.65 9.76 -5.17
N LEU A 111 6.69 10.62 -5.47
CA LEU A 111 6.99 12.02 -5.81
C LEU A 111 7.64 12.74 -4.61
N PRO A 112 8.53 13.71 -4.84
CA PRO A 112 9.03 14.58 -3.78
C PRO A 112 7.88 15.21 -2.97
N LEU A 113 8.03 15.28 -1.64
CA LEU A 113 6.95 15.74 -0.74
C LEU A 113 6.48 17.16 -1.06
N ASN A 114 7.38 18.05 -1.49
CA ASN A 114 7.01 19.40 -1.91
C ASN A 114 6.03 19.40 -3.08
N LEU A 115 6.23 18.53 -4.07
CA LEU A 115 5.33 18.41 -5.21
C LEU A 115 3.99 17.78 -4.80
N GLN A 116 4.02 16.78 -3.92
CA GLN A 116 2.79 16.20 -3.36
C GLN A 116 1.97 17.25 -2.60
N LYS A 117 2.61 18.08 -1.77
CA LYS A 117 1.95 19.21 -1.07
C LYS A 117 1.34 20.20 -2.05
N GLN A 118 2.08 20.60 -3.08
CA GLN A 118 1.59 21.53 -4.11
C GLN A 118 0.35 20.97 -4.83
N GLN A 119 0.36 19.69 -5.20
CA GLN A 119 -0.77 19.01 -5.84
C GLN A 119 -1.98 18.92 -4.90
N ALA A 120 -1.76 18.59 -3.63
CA ALA A 120 -2.83 18.53 -2.64
C ALA A 120 -3.48 19.89 -2.40
N GLN A 121 -2.68 20.95 -2.24
CA GLN A 121 -3.17 22.31 -2.09
C GLN A 121 -3.87 22.83 -3.35
N ALA A 122 -3.40 22.47 -4.54
CA ALA A 122 -4.09 22.79 -5.79
C ALA A 122 -5.50 22.17 -5.82
N THR A 123 -5.63 20.92 -5.37
CA THR A 123 -6.92 20.22 -5.27
C THR A 123 -7.87 20.90 -4.28
N ILE A 124 -7.35 21.33 -3.11
CA ILE A 124 -8.10 22.14 -2.14
C ILE A 124 -8.59 23.44 -2.78
N ARG A 125 -7.68 24.22 -3.41
CA ARG A 125 -8.02 25.49 -4.05
C ARG A 125 -9.10 25.33 -5.12
N GLN A 126 -8.94 24.36 -6.02
CA GLN A 126 -9.89 24.11 -7.11
C GLN A 126 -11.28 23.76 -6.56
N THR A 127 -11.35 22.87 -5.56
CA THR A 127 -12.62 22.47 -4.94
C THR A 127 -13.28 23.66 -4.24
N SER A 128 -12.52 24.45 -3.48
CA SER A 128 -13.03 25.65 -2.83
C SER A 128 -13.58 26.65 -3.84
N GLN A 129 -12.85 26.96 -4.91
CA GLN A 129 -13.31 27.88 -5.96
C GLN A 129 -14.62 27.42 -6.61
N GLN A 130 -14.72 26.13 -6.95
CA GLN A 130 -15.95 25.56 -7.51
C GLN A 130 -17.14 25.70 -6.58
N LEU A 131 -16.96 25.43 -5.27
CA LEU A 131 -18.04 25.56 -4.30
C LEU A 131 -18.42 27.01 -4.02
N LEU A 132 -17.45 27.92 -3.94
CA LEU A 132 -17.70 29.36 -3.80
C LEU A 132 -18.54 29.89 -4.95
N LEU A 133 -18.23 29.50 -6.19
CA LEU A 133 -19.02 29.87 -7.37
C LEU A 133 -20.44 29.30 -7.33
N LYS A 134 -20.59 28.04 -6.92
CA LYS A 134 -21.92 27.41 -6.76
C LYS A 134 -22.78 28.15 -5.74
N ILE A 135 -22.21 28.54 -4.60
CA ILE A 135 -22.92 29.28 -3.55
C ILE A 135 -23.31 30.67 -4.04
N ASN A 136 -22.40 31.37 -4.71
CA ASN A 136 -22.65 32.72 -5.24
C ASN A 136 -23.81 32.75 -6.26
N ASN A 137 -23.96 31.65 -7.02
CA ASN A 137 -24.99 31.54 -8.05
C ASN A 137 -26.27 30.83 -7.54
N ASP A 138 -26.36 30.44 -6.26
CA ASP A 138 -27.56 29.80 -5.71
C ASP A 138 -28.58 30.86 -5.28
N SER A 139 -29.57 31.11 -6.16
CA SER A 139 -30.64 32.08 -5.96
C SER A 139 -31.61 31.74 -4.83
N ARG A 140 -31.51 30.55 -4.22
CA ARG A 140 -32.32 30.15 -3.07
C ARG A 140 -31.72 30.62 -1.74
N LEU A 141 -30.45 31.01 -1.74
CA LEU A 141 -29.75 31.53 -0.57
C LEU A 141 -29.88 33.06 -0.50
N SER A 142 -30.11 33.61 0.69
CA SER A 142 -29.97 35.05 0.90
C SER A 142 -28.49 35.45 0.89
N GLN A 143 -28.21 36.71 0.58
CA GLN A 143 -26.84 37.24 0.53
C GLN A 143 -26.06 36.99 1.83
N THR A 144 -26.70 37.23 2.99
CA THR A 144 -26.08 36.97 4.30
C THR A 144 -25.69 35.50 4.49
N ILE A 145 -26.53 34.57 4.03
CA ILE A 145 -26.25 33.14 4.13
C ILE A 145 -25.14 32.73 3.15
N GLN A 146 -25.13 33.29 1.94
CA GLN A 146 -24.05 33.08 0.98
C GLN A 146 -22.70 33.53 1.54
N GLU A 147 -22.62 34.76 2.08
CA GLU A 147 -21.39 35.32 2.65
C GLU A 147 -20.85 34.46 3.81
N GLN A 148 -21.73 34.05 4.74
CA GLN A 148 -21.36 33.17 5.85
C GLN A 148 -20.82 31.82 5.36
N GLN A 149 -21.43 31.23 4.33
CA GLN A 149 -21.01 29.93 3.82
C GLN A 149 -19.69 30.01 3.07
N GLN A 150 -19.50 31.07 2.27
CA GLN A 150 -18.25 31.33 1.60
C GLN A 150 -17.11 31.51 2.61
N GLU A 151 -17.33 32.23 3.71
CA GLU A 151 -16.28 32.40 4.72
C GLU A 151 -15.94 31.09 5.43
N LYS A 152 -16.92 30.25 5.77
CA LYS A 152 -16.65 28.92 6.33
C LYS A 152 -15.81 28.05 5.40
N ILE A 153 -16.08 28.09 4.09
CA ILE A 153 -15.26 27.38 3.09
C ILE A 153 -13.84 27.93 3.06
N ARG A 154 -13.66 29.26 3.08
CA ARG A 154 -12.32 29.89 3.10
C ARG A 154 -11.56 29.50 4.38
N ILE A 155 -12.22 29.47 5.53
CA ILE A 155 -11.64 29.03 6.80
C ILE A 155 -11.15 27.58 6.71
N GLU A 156 -12.02 26.65 6.28
CA GLU A 156 -11.64 25.23 6.21
C GLU A 156 -10.56 24.97 5.14
N ALA A 157 -10.55 25.71 4.04
CA ALA A 157 -9.47 25.68 3.06
C ALA A 157 -8.13 26.15 3.64
N ARG A 158 -8.11 27.24 4.42
CA ARG A 158 -6.90 27.70 5.13
C ARG A 158 -6.37 26.64 6.10
N LYS A 159 -7.25 26.04 6.91
CA LYS A 159 -6.89 24.97 7.85
C LYS A 159 -6.33 23.74 7.12
N ALA A 160 -6.96 23.32 6.02
CA ALA A 160 -6.50 22.20 5.21
C ALA A 160 -5.08 22.43 4.66
N ASN A 161 -4.82 23.63 4.11
CA ASN A 161 -3.51 23.98 3.60
C ASN A 161 -2.45 24.00 4.71
N GLN A 162 -2.77 24.51 5.90
CA GLN A 162 -1.86 24.49 7.06
C GLN A 162 -1.49 23.06 7.48
N ILE A 163 -2.46 22.15 7.52
CA ILE A 163 -2.21 20.73 7.82
C ILE A 163 -1.30 20.11 6.76
N ILE A 164 -1.57 20.38 5.47
CA ILE A 164 -0.75 19.88 4.36
C ILE A 164 0.68 20.44 4.42
N ASP A 165 0.84 21.73 4.74
CA ASP A 165 2.15 22.36 4.89
C ASP A 165 2.98 21.72 6.00
N GLN A 166 2.34 21.36 7.12
CA GLN A 166 2.97 20.74 8.28
C GLN A 166 3.24 19.23 8.10
N ALA A 167 2.60 18.58 7.13
CA ALA A 167 2.75 17.15 6.90
C ALA A 167 4.20 16.75 6.63
N GLN A 168 4.65 15.67 7.28
CA GLN A 168 6.06 15.21 7.21
C GLN A 168 6.27 14.04 6.24
N ASP A 169 5.19 13.41 5.79
CA ASP A 169 5.21 12.27 4.89
C ASP A 169 3.99 12.28 3.95
N ALA A 170 4.01 11.43 2.93
CA ALA A 170 2.97 11.32 1.93
C ALA A 170 1.61 10.92 2.51
N GLN A 171 1.59 10.09 3.56
CA GLN A 171 0.35 9.67 4.20
C GLN A 171 -0.33 10.85 4.92
N GLN A 172 0.43 11.66 5.64
CA GLN A 172 -0.06 12.87 6.29
C GLN A 172 -0.56 13.89 5.27
N ILE A 173 0.10 14.05 4.12
CA ILE A 173 -0.37 14.90 3.01
C ILE A 173 -1.73 14.40 2.52
N ALA A 174 -1.85 13.10 2.22
CA ALA A 174 -3.10 12.49 1.75
C ALA A 174 -4.23 12.65 2.78
N ASN A 175 -3.94 12.45 4.07
CA ASN A 175 -4.90 12.64 5.16
C ASN A 175 -5.34 14.10 5.27
N GLY A 176 -4.40 15.05 5.20
CA GLY A 176 -4.67 16.48 5.22
C GLY A 176 -5.56 16.94 4.07
N GLN A 177 -5.28 16.46 2.86
CA GLN A 177 -6.10 16.70 1.68
C GLN A 177 -7.52 16.13 1.86
N ASN A 178 -7.64 14.85 2.22
CA ASN A 178 -8.94 14.19 2.33
C ASN A 178 -9.81 14.81 3.43
N MET A 179 -9.24 15.06 4.60
CA MET A 179 -9.93 15.74 5.71
C MET A 179 -10.34 17.16 5.33
N GLY A 180 -9.44 17.90 4.66
CA GLY A 180 -9.71 19.25 4.18
C GLY A 180 -10.88 19.29 3.19
N LEU A 181 -10.84 18.46 2.16
CA LEU A 181 -11.92 18.33 1.17
C LEU A 181 -13.23 17.93 1.83
N PHE A 182 -13.20 16.99 2.77
CA PHE A 182 -14.37 16.59 3.54
C PHE A 182 -15.01 17.79 4.26
N LYS A 183 -14.22 18.54 5.05
CA LYS A 183 -14.73 19.68 5.82
C LYS A 183 -15.25 20.79 4.92
N ILE A 184 -14.54 21.09 3.82
CA ILE A 184 -14.97 22.08 2.83
C ILE A 184 -16.33 21.71 2.22
N ARG A 185 -16.50 20.44 1.80
CA ARG A 185 -17.75 19.95 1.22
C ARG A 185 -18.87 19.90 2.25
N TYR A 186 -18.57 19.55 3.50
CA TYR A 186 -19.54 19.55 4.59
C TYR A 186 -20.09 20.95 4.87
N GLN A 187 -19.24 21.98 4.88
CA GLN A 187 -19.72 23.37 5.00
C GLN A 187 -20.62 23.78 3.83
N ALA A 188 -20.38 23.23 2.63
CA ALA A 188 -21.23 23.46 1.47
C ALA A 188 -22.61 22.76 1.59
N SER A 189 -22.69 21.56 2.19
CA SER A 189 -23.93 20.78 2.27
C SER A 189 -24.88 21.20 3.39
N LEU A 190 -24.36 21.59 4.56
CA LEU A 190 -25.16 21.90 5.76
C LEU A 190 -26.28 22.94 5.56
N ILE A 191 -26.17 23.81 4.57
CA ILE A 191 -27.11 24.92 4.35
C ILE A 191 -28.08 24.60 3.21
N THR A 192 -27.71 23.75 2.24
CA THR A 192 -28.65 23.26 1.22
C THR A 192 -29.83 22.52 1.87
N ASP A 193 -29.54 21.75 2.92
CA ASP A 193 -30.56 21.02 3.69
C ASP A 193 -31.38 21.95 4.60
N PHE A 194 -30.78 23.02 5.14
CA PHE A 194 -31.50 24.04 5.92
C PHE A 194 -32.54 24.79 5.07
N VAL A 195 -32.22 25.11 3.81
CA VAL A 195 -33.15 25.76 2.88
C VAL A 195 -34.29 24.84 2.45
N GLN A 196 -34.04 23.54 2.29
CA GLN A 196 -35.12 22.56 2.03
C GLN A 196 -36.06 22.37 3.23
N ALA A 197 -35.58 22.54 4.46
CA ALA A 197 -36.37 22.38 5.68
C ALA A 197 -37.31 23.57 6.01
N GLY A 198 -37.42 24.59 5.14
CA GLY A 198 -38.40 25.67 5.29
C GLY A 198 -38.18 26.58 6.50
N GLY A 199 -36.95 26.71 7.01
CA GLY A 199 -36.60 27.66 8.07
C GLY A 199 -37.15 27.35 9.47
N LEU A 200 -37.82 26.21 9.68
CA LEU A 200 -38.33 25.79 10.98
C LEU A 200 -37.50 24.63 11.54
N GLY A 201 -36.42 25.00 12.24
CA GLY A 201 -35.63 24.07 13.04
C GLY A 201 -34.33 23.65 12.37
N LEU A 202 -33.23 23.73 13.14
CA LEU A 202 -31.93 23.19 12.78
C LEU A 202 -32.10 21.77 12.20
N PRO A 203 -31.58 21.46 11.00
CA PRO A 203 -31.57 20.09 10.52
C PRO A 203 -30.85 19.23 11.57
N LYS A 204 -31.51 18.17 12.05
CA LYS A 204 -30.80 17.16 12.83
C LYS A 204 -29.68 16.65 11.91
N PRO A 205 -28.40 16.76 12.31
CA PRO A 205 -27.31 16.26 11.48
C PRO A 205 -27.59 14.79 11.17
N ILE A 206 -27.16 14.30 10.00
CA ILE A 206 -26.91 12.87 9.78
C ILE A 206 -26.30 12.37 11.09
N SER A 207 -27.02 11.48 11.79
CA SER A 207 -26.71 11.22 13.19
C SER A 207 -25.21 10.93 13.30
N LEU A 208 -24.54 11.51 14.30
CA LEU A 208 -23.11 11.31 14.56
C LEU A 208 -22.71 9.82 14.50
N ASN A 209 -23.65 8.90 14.72
CA ASN A 209 -23.49 7.46 14.63
C ASN A 209 -23.35 6.94 13.19
N GLN A 210 -24.15 7.41 12.22
CA GLN A 210 -23.97 7.03 10.81
C GLN A 210 -22.65 7.60 10.27
N TRP A 211 -22.28 8.80 10.73
CA TRP A 211 -21.04 9.48 10.35
C TRP A 211 -19.77 8.80 10.91
N ARG A 212 -19.83 8.29 12.15
CA ARG A 212 -18.76 7.46 12.72
C ARG A 212 -18.60 6.15 11.96
N VAL A 213 -19.70 5.53 11.52
CA VAL A 213 -19.67 4.29 10.72
C VAL A 213 -19.06 4.54 9.34
N ASP A 214 -19.38 5.66 8.68
CA ASP A 214 -18.83 6.00 7.36
C ASP A 214 -17.35 6.40 7.41
N LEU A 215 -16.92 7.15 8.43
CA LEU A 215 -15.49 7.42 8.67
C LEU A 215 -14.73 6.14 9.01
N ARG A 216 -15.26 5.31 9.91
CA ARG A 216 -14.61 4.07 10.31
C ARG A 216 -14.51 3.10 9.14
N SER A 217 -15.56 2.96 8.33
CA SER A 217 -15.53 2.12 7.12
C SER A 217 -14.65 2.70 5.99
N PHE A 218 -14.44 4.02 5.91
CA PHE A 218 -13.46 4.62 5.01
C PHE A 218 -12.01 4.32 5.44
N PHE A 219 -11.72 4.35 6.74
CA PHE A 219 -10.39 3.96 7.26
C PHE A 219 -10.18 2.44 7.35
N GLU A 220 -11.25 1.65 7.45
CA GLU A 220 -11.18 0.17 7.53
C GLU A 220 -11.22 -0.52 6.15
N LYS A 221 -11.76 0.12 5.10
CA LYS A 221 -11.72 -0.44 3.73
C LYS A 221 -10.33 -0.42 3.07
N ASP A 222 -9.39 0.31 3.66
CA ASP A 222 -8.01 0.44 3.18
C ASP A 222 -6.97 -0.30 4.07
N ASN A 223 -7.43 -1.22 4.95
CA ASN A 223 -6.58 -2.16 5.70
C ASN A 223 -6.46 -3.52 5.00
#